data_AF-A0A2S6II31-F1
#
_entry.id   AF-A0A2S6II31-F1
#
_cell.length_a   1.000
_cell.length_b   1.000
_cell.length_c   1.000
_cell.angle_alpha   90.00
_cell.angle_beta   90.00
_cell.angle_gamma   90.00
#
_symmetry.space_group_name_H-M   'P 1'
#
loop_
_entity.id
_entity.type
_entity.pdbx_description
1 polymer ?
#
loop_
_entity_poly.entity_id
_entity_poly.type
_entity_poly.pdbx_seq_one_letter_code
_entity_poly.pdbx_strand_id
1 'polypeptide(L)'
;MLRPSTLELVPGAADAATGAGAPAAASTATALTHLRRHLQEGIDALAEALARTEALCGQLDGDAGPDDAPALEQVPVLSCRVGEAVTRLSEADSRWRRAEVRALHERGLSTRAIAKLLGVSHQRISVLLKDTAASA
;
A
#
# COMPACT_ATOMS: atom_id res chain seq x y z
N MET A 1 2.80 0.46 43.82
CA MET A 1 2.98 1.69 43.01
C MET A 1 4.16 1.47 42.07
N LEU A 2 3.92 1.08 40.81
CA LEU A 2 4.96 0.93 39.79
C LEU A 2 5.11 2.25 39.02
N ARG A 3 6.36 2.72 38.89
CA ARG A 3 6.74 3.96 38.19
C ARG A 3 6.57 3.76 36.67
N PRO A 4 6.12 4.78 35.91
CA PRO A 4 6.08 4.70 34.45
C PRO A 4 7.51 4.77 33.87
N SER A 5 7.84 3.82 32.98
CA SER A 5 9.08 3.81 32.21
C SER A 5 9.12 5.01 31.25
N THR A 6 9.99 5.96 31.58
CA THR A 6 10.47 7.02 30.70
C THR A 6 11.04 6.41 29.43
N LEU A 7 10.44 6.74 28.27
CA LEU A 7 11.07 6.54 26.97
C LEU A 7 12.27 7.47 26.91
N GLU A 8 13.47 6.94 27.13
CA GLU A 8 14.71 7.70 26.94
C GLU A 8 14.85 8.10 25.47
N LEU A 9 14.62 9.38 25.20
CA LEU A 9 15.27 10.09 24.11
C LEU A 9 16.76 10.13 24.43
N VAL A 10 17.57 9.38 23.70
CA VAL A 10 19.03 9.54 23.70
C VAL A 10 19.36 10.88 23.01
N PRO A 11 19.99 11.85 23.70
CA PRO A 11 20.44 13.09 23.06
C PRO A 11 21.89 12.89 22.60
N GLY A 12 22.08 12.68 21.30
CA GLY A 12 23.41 12.45 20.75
C GLY A 12 23.46 12.44 19.23
N ALA A 13 22.94 13.49 18.57
CA ALA A 13 23.21 13.78 17.15
C ALA A 13 22.78 15.21 16.75
N ALA A 14 22.90 16.18 17.66
CA ALA A 14 22.78 17.59 17.30
C ALA A 14 24.14 18.06 16.76
N ASP A 15 24.41 17.77 15.47
CA ASP A 15 25.05 18.69 14.51
C ASP A 15 25.45 17.93 13.21
N ALA A 16 24.48 17.40 12.44
CA ALA A 16 24.68 16.88 11.08
C ALA A 16 23.38 16.64 10.25
N ALA A 17 22.25 17.30 10.55
CA ALA A 17 20.94 16.86 10.04
C ALA A 17 20.10 17.95 9.34
N THR A 18 20.71 18.87 8.59
CA THR A 18 19.92 19.88 7.82
C THR A 18 19.74 19.50 6.34
N GLY A 19 20.37 18.44 5.83
CA GLY A 19 20.28 18.05 4.40
C GLY A 19 19.39 16.84 4.07
N ALA A 20 19.20 15.90 5.01
CA ALA A 20 18.62 14.58 4.69
C ALA A 20 17.09 14.46 4.90
N GLY A 21 16.47 15.32 5.71
CA GLY A 21 15.02 15.24 5.97
C GLY A 21 14.14 15.75 4.81
N ALA A 22 14.66 16.64 3.97
CA ALA A 22 13.95 17.17 2.80
C ALA A 22 13.70 16.11 1.70
N PRO A 23 14.69 15.29 1.27
CA PRO A 23 14.47 14.27 0.26
C PRO A 23 13.52 13.16 0.74
N ALA A 24 13.55 12.79 2.03
CA ALA A 24 12.61 11.81 2.56
C ALA A 24 11.18 12.33 2.59
N ALA A 25 10.94 13.56 3.09
CA ALA A 25 9.61 14.18 3.07
C ALA A 25 9.04 14.30 1.64
N ALA A 26 9.87 14.68 0.66
CA ALA A 26 9.49 14.74 -0.75
C ALA A 26 9.17 13.33 -1.30
N SER A 27 9.95 12.30 -0.93
CA SER A 27 9.68 10.91 -1.32
C SER A 27 8.40 10.35 -0.69
N THR A 28 8.10 10.70 0.56
CA THR A 28 6.86 10.34 1.26
C THR A 28 5.66 10.98 0.57
N ALA A 29 5.69 12.29 0.30
CA ALA A 29 4.62 12.99 -0.39
C ALA A 29 4.36 12.44 -1.80
N THR A 30 5.45 12.09 -2.52
CA THR A 30 5.37 11.43 -3.83
C THR A 30 4.73 10.05 -3.70
N ALA A 31 5.18 9.22 -2.77
CA ALA A 31 4.63 7.88 -2.55
C ALA A 31 3.13 7.92 -2.18
N LEU A 32 2.71 8.88 -1.37
CA LEU A 32 1.31 9.11 -1.00
C LEU A 32 0.47 9.52 -2.21
N THR A 33 1.01 10.40 -3.06
CA THR A 33 0.35 10.82 -4.31
C THR A 33 0.18 9.64 -5.27
N HIS A 34 1.21 8.78 -5.39
CA HIS A 34 1.13 7.55 -6.18
C HIS A 34 0.12 6.57 -5.63
N LEU A 35 0.09 6.35 -4.30
CA LEU A 35 -0.90 5.48 -3.67
C LEU A 35 -2.32 5.99 -3.91
N ARG A 36 -2.56 7.29 -3.72
CA ARG A 36 -3.86 7.91 -4.02
C ARG A 36 -4.28 7.69 -5.47
N ARG A 37 -3.37 7.90 -6.43
CA ARG A 37 -3.64 7.66 -7.85
C ARG A 37 -4.00 6.19 -8.11
N HIS A 38 -3.23 5.24 -7.58
CA HIS A 38 -3.50 3.82 -7.77
C HIS A 38 -4.77 3.33 -7.07
N LEU A 39 -5.12 3.93 -5.92
CA LEU A 39 -6.43 3.70 -5.28
C LEU A 39 -7.57 4.16 -6.19
N GLN A 40 -7.46 5.35 -6.78
CA GLN A 40 -8.48 5.85 -7.70
C GLN A 40 -8.59 4.99 -8.96
N GLU A 41 -7.47 4.67 -9.60
CA GLU A 41 -7.42 3.75 -10.75
C GLU A 41 -8.03 2.38 -10.42
N GLY A 42 -7.77 1.87 -9.21
CA GLY A 42 -8.34 0.62 -8.71
C GLY A 42 -9.86 0.73 -8.50
N ILE A 43 -10.34 1.82 -7.91
CA ILE A 43 -11.78 2.09 -7.75
C ILE A 43 -12.47 2.10 -9.13
N ASP A 44 -11.90 2.83 -10.09
CA ASP A 44 -12.48 2.96 -11.43
C ASP A 44 -12.52 1.59 -12.15
N ALA A 45 -11.44 0.82 -12.06
CA ALA A 45 -11.35 -0.51 -12.66
C ALA A 45 -12.32 -1.52 -12.01
N LEU A 46 -12.46 -1.49 -10.68
CA LEU A 46 -13.38 -2.36 -9.96
C LEU A 46 -14.84 -1.97 -10.20
N ALA A 47 -15.14 -0.68 -10.33
CA ALA A 47 -16.47 -0.20 -10.73
C ALA A 47 -16.85 -0.67 -12.14
N GLU A 48 -15.92 -0.62 -13.09
CA GLU A 48 -16.14 -1.15 -14.44
C GLU A 48 -16.35 -2.67 -14.42
N ALA A 49 -15.57 -3.40 -13.62
CA ALA A 49 -15.74 -4.85 -13.46
C ALA A 49 -17.08 -5.20 -12.82
N LEU A 50 -17.54 -4.41 -11.84
CA LEU A 50 -18.86 -4.57 -11.22
C LEU A 50 -19.97 -4.38 -12.25
N ALA A 51 -19.97 -3.27 -12.99
CA ALA A 51 -20.99 -2.98 -14.00
C ALA A 51 -21.10 -4.09 -15.07
N ARG A 52 -19.96 -4.67 -15.48
CA ARG A 52 -19.94 -5.81 -16.40
C ARG A 52 -20.47 -7.09 -15.77
N THR A 53 -20.14 -7.33 -14.51
CA THR A 53 -20.66 -8.50 -13.77
C THR A 53 -22.17 -8.41 -13.62
N GLU A 54 -22.70 -7.23 -13.31
CA GLU A 54 -24.14 -6.97 -13.26
C GLU A 54 -24.82 -7.20 -14.62
N ALA A 55 -24.20 -6.74 -15.71
CA ALA A 55 -24.70 -7.00 -17.07
C ALA A 55 -24.73 -8.50 -17.40
N LEU A 56 -23.71 -9.26 -17.00
CA LEU A 56 -23.67 -10.72 -17.16
C LEU A 56 -24.75 -11.41 -16.32
N CYS A 57 -24.95 -11.00 -15.07
CA CYS A 57 -26.04 -11.53 -14.24
C CYS A 57 -27.40 -11.28 -14.91
N GLY A 58 -27.66 -10.07 -15.41
CA GLY A 58 -28.90 -9.75 -16.11
C GLY A 58 -29.09 -10.54 -17.42
N GLN A 59 -28.02 -10.92 -18.10
CA GLN A 59 -28.07 -11.82 -19.26
C GLN A 59 -28.43 -13.24 -18.83
N LEU A 60 -27.77 -13.77 -17.81
CA LEU A 60 -27.99 -15.13 -17.29
C LEU A 60 -29.35 -15.31 -16.60
N ASP A 61 -29.91 -14.24 -16.03
CA ASP A 61 -31.25 -14.24 -15.41
C ASP A 61 -32.38 -14.12 -16.47
N GLY A 62 -32.06 -13.75 -17.71
CA GLY A 62 -32.99 -13.80 -18.85
C GLY A 62 -33.12 -15.21 -19.43
N ASP A 63 -34.04 -15.43 -20.38
CA ASP A 63 -34.22 -16.71 -21.12
C ASP A 63 -32.99 -17.14 -21.96
N ALA A 64 -31.84 -16.50 -21.77
CA ALA A 64 -30.55 -16.92 -22.31
C ALA A 64 -30.15 -18.24 -21.66
N GLY A 65 -30.19 -19.31 -22.44
CA GLY A 65 -29.70 -20.61 -21.99
C GLY A 65 -28.21 -20.58 -21.64
N PRO A 66 -27.71 -21.53 -20.83
CA PRO A 66 -26.31 -21.63 -20.40
C PRO A 66 -25.28 -21.78 -21.54
N ASP A 67 -25.73 -21.91 -22.80
CA ASP A 67 -24.90 -21.99 -24.01
C ASP A 67 -24.58 -20.63 -24.66
N ASP A 68 -24.95 -19.50 -24.04
CA ASP A 68 -24.51 -18.18 -24.49
C ASP A 68 -23.00 -17.98 -24.19
N ALA A 69 -22.17 -18.56 -25.07
CA ALA A 69 -20.72 -18.43 -25.13
C ALA A 69 -20.16 -17.01 -24.86
N PRO A 70 -20.73 -15.91 -25.38
CA PRO A 70 -20.21 -14.57 -25.11
C PRO A 70 -20.30 -14.13 -23.63
N ALA A 71 -21.19 -14.69 -22.82
CA ALA A 71 -21.26 -14.39 -21.39
C ALA A 71 -20.15 -15.10 -20.61
N LEU A 72 -19.86 -16.36 -20.96
CA LEU A 72 -18.82 -17.17 -20.33
C LEU A 72 -17.39 -16.71 -20.72
N GLU A 73 -17.20 -16.21 -21.94
CA GLU A 73 -15.93 -15.65 -22.41
C GLU A 73 -15.49 -14.38 -21.64
N GLN A 74 -16.44 -13.67 -21.02
CA GLN A 74 -16.15 -12.43 -20.29
C GLN A 74 -15.65 -12.67 -18.84
N VAL A 75 -15.94 -13.83 -18.25
CA VAL A 75 -15.57 -14.14 -16.85
C VAL A 75 -14.05 -14.17 -16.62
N PRO A 76 -13.23 -14.82 -17.46
CA PRO A 76 -11.77 -14.78 -17.31
C PRO A 76 -11.18 -13.38 -17.47
N VAL A 77 -11.76 -12.55 -18.36
CA VAL A 77 -11.33 -11.16 -18.58
C VAL A 77 -11.59 -10.31 -17.34
N LEU A 78 -12.72 -10.50 -16.67
CA LEU A 78 -13.05 -9.83 -15.41
C LEU A 78 -12.09 -10.22 -14.29
N SER A 79 -11.84 -11.52 -14.12
CA SER A 79 -10.90 -12.03 -13.12
C SER A 79 -9.49 -11.47 -13.32
N CYS A 80 -9.01 -11.42 -14.57
CA CYS A 80 -7.71 -10.86 -14.91
C CYS A 80 -7.59 -9.37 -14.54
N ARG A 81 -8.62 -8.57 -14.85
CA ARG A 81 -8.66 -7.14 -14.52
C ARG A 81 -8.66 -6.86 -13.03
N VAL A 82 -9.45 -7.61 -12.25
CA VAL A 82 -9.46 -7.51 -10.79
C VAL A 82 -8.09 -7.88 -10.23
N GLY A 83 -7.49 -8.97 -10.70
CA GLY A 83 -6.15 -9.39 -10.30
C GLY A 83 -5.08 -8.34 -10.59
N GLU A 84 -5.14 -7.70 -11.75
CA GLU A 84 -4.22 -6.62 -12.12
C GLU A 84 -4.39 -5.38 -11.23
N ALA A 85 -5.63 -4.97 -10.95
CA ALA A 85 -5.91 -3.85 -10.04
C ALA A 85 -5.36 -4.12 -8.62
N VAL A 86 -5.58 -5.33 -8.08
CA VAL A 86 -5.04 -5.75 -6.77
C VAL A 86 -3.52 -5.76 -6.77
N THR A 87 -2.89 -6.22 -7.85
CA THR A 87 -1.42 -6.26 -7.98
C THR A 87 -0.84 -4.85 -7.95
N ARG A 88 -1.36 -3.94 -8.78
CA ARG A 88 -0.92 -2.53 -8.83
C ARG A 88 -1.10 -1.83 -7.48
N LEU A 89 -2.22 -2.08 -6.80
CA LEU A 89 -2.47 -1.51 -5.48
C LEU A 89 -1.48 -2.04 -4.43
N SER A 90 -1.18 -3.34 -4.45
CA SER A 90 -0.23 -3.97 -3.53
C SER A 90 1.19 -3.42 -3.73
N GLU A 91 1.60 -3.16 -4.97
CA GLU A 91 2.87 -2.51 -5.28
C GLU A 91 2.92 -1.06 -4.76
N ALA A 92 1.83 -0.31 -4.95
CA ALA A 92 1.72 1.07 -4.48
C ALA A 92 1.76 1.16 -2.95
N ASP A 93 1.02 0.29 -2.25
CA ASP A 93 1.07 0.19 -0.78
C ASP A 93 2.48 -0.15 -0.29
N SER A 94 3.14 -1.12 -0.93
CA SER A 94 4.51 -1.50 -0.57
C SER A 94 5.49 -0.33 -0.71
N ARG A 95 5.36 0.49 -1.77
CA ARG A 95 6.17 1.71 -1.95
C ARG A 95 5.87 2.76 -0.88
N TRP A 96 4.59 3.00 -0.59
CA TRP A 96 4.16 3.90 0.47
C TRP A 96 4.72 3.48 1.84
N ARG A 97 4.54 2.21 2.23
CA ARG A 97 5.04 1.67 3.50
C ARG A 97 6.53 1.84 3.67
N ARG A 98 7.33 1.64 2.61
CA ARG A 98 8.78 1.90 2.65
C ARG A 98 9.09 3.37 2.91
N ALA A 99 8.43 4.28 2.20
CA ALA A 99 8.63 5.72 2.37
C ALA A 99 8.18 6.22 3.76
N GLU A 100 7.06 5.71 4.27
CA GLU A 100 6.54 6.01 5.61
C GLU A 100 7.50 5.52 6.70
N VAL A 101 7.96 4.27 6.62
CA VAL A 101 8.90 3.68 7.59
C VAL A 101 10.25 4.42 7.57
N ARG A 102 10.77 4.77 6.40
CA ARG A 102 12.01 5.56 6.28
C ARG A 102 11.84 6.93 6.95
N ALA A 103 10.78 7.67 6.63
CA ALA A 103 10.55 8.99 7.21
C ALA A 103 10.39 8.94 8.75
N LEU A 104 9.76 7.89 9.29
CA LEU A 104 9.66 7.70 10.74
C LEU A 104 11.02 7.35 11.37
N HIS A 105 11.82 6.51 10.72
CA HIS A 105 13.15 6.14 11.20
C HIS A 105 14.11 7.34 11.22
N GLU A 106 14.09 8.17 10.18
CA GLU A 106 14.89 9.40 10.11
C GLU A 106 14.47 10.44 11.16
N ARG A 107 13.22 10.40 11.62
CA ARG A 107 12.74 11.18 12.76
C ARG A 107 13.18 10.62 14.12
N GLY A 108 14.01 9.57 14.13
CA GLY A 108 14.59 8.97 15.32
C GLY A 108 13.72 7.91 16.00
N LEU A 109 12.61 7.48 15.38
CA LEU A 109 11.80 6.41 15.96
C LEU A 109 12.51 5.06 15.79
N SER A 110 12.58 4.29 16.88
CA SER A 110 13.08 2.92 16.81
C SER A 110 12.13 2.00 16.02
N THR A 111 12.67 0.96 15.41
CA THR A 111 11.92 -0.07 14.67
C THR A 111 10.76 -0.65 15.49
N ARG A 112 10.94 -0.82 16.81
CA ARG A 112 9.89 -1.30 17.73
C ARG A 112 8.76 -0.28 17.89
N ALA A 113 9.09 1.01 17.99
CA ALA A 113 8.09 2.08 18.08
C ALA A 113 7.30 2.19 16.77
N ILE A 114 7.97 2.08 15.62
CA ILE A 114 7.34 2.09 14.30
C ILE A 114 6.41 0.88 14.12
N ALA A 115 6.86 -0.33 14.49
CA ALA A 115 6.05 -1.54 14.43
C ALA A 115 4.74 -1.40 15.22
N LYS A 116 4.83 -0.83 16.43
CA LYS A 116 3.66 -0.55 17.27
C LYS A 116 2.73 0.50 16.64
N LEU A 117 3.29 1.57 16.08
CA LEU A 117 2.52 2.66 15.47
C LEU A 117 1.74 2.17 14.23
N LEU A 118 2.39 1.36 13.39
CA LEU A 118 1.82 0.87 12.14
C LEU A 118 1.02 -0.43 12.29
N GLY A 119 0.97 -1.00 13.51
CA GLY A 119 0.23 -2.24 13.79
C GLY A 119 0.78 -3.47 13.09
N VAL A 120 2.08 -3.50 12.78
CA VAL A 120 2.74 -4.60 12.07
C VAL A 120 3.87 -5.21 12.89
N SER A 121 4.33 -6.40 12.51
CA SER A 121 5.42 -7.07 13.22
C SER A 121 6.76 -6.34 13.07
N HIS A 122 7.63 -6.49 14.06
CA HIS A 122 8.98 -5.95 14.03
C HIS A 122 9.80 -6.48 12.84
N GLN A 123 9.61 -7.75 12.48
CA GLN A 123 10.24 -8.37 11.32
C GLN A 123 9.83 -7.66 10.03
N ARG A 124 8.56 -7.28 9.89
CA ARG A 124 8.06 -6.58 8.69
C ARG A 124 8.69 -5.20 8.54
N ILE A 125 8.84 -4.44 9.62
CA ILE A 125 9.54 -3.14 9.59
C ILE A 125 11.01 -3.32 9.22
N SER A 126 11.69 -4.32 9.80
CA SER A 126 13.10 -4.60 9.47
C SER A 126 13.31 -4.97 8.00
N VAL A 127 12.39 -5.73 7.41
CA VAL A 127 12.43 -6.04 5.96
C VAL A 127 12.21 -4.77 5.14
N LEU A 128 11.20 -3.97 5.47
CA LEU A 128 10.90 -2.71 4.77
C LEU A 128 12.10 -1.74 4.80
N LEU A 129 12.83 -1.65 5.92
CA LEU A 129 14.04 -0.83 6.02
C LEU A 129 15.20 -1.38 5.19
N LYS A 130 15.40 -2.71 5.17
CA LYS A 130 16.46 -3.36 4.38
C LYS A 130 16.24 -3.21 2.87
N ASP A 131 15.03 -3.47 2.38
CA ASP A 131 14.69 -3.34 0.95
C ASP A 131 14.85 -1.89 0.47
N THR A 132 14.60 -0.95 1.38
CA THR A 132 14.75 0.48 1.15
C THR A 132 16.21 0.92 1.06
N ALA A 133 17.12 0.29 1.84
CA ALA A 133 18.57 0.51 1.74
C ALA A 133 19.19 -0.14 0.50
N ALA A 134 18.61 -1.25 0.01
CA ALA A 134 19.05 -1.90 -1.23
C ALA A 134 18.60 -1.19 -2.52
N SER A 135 17.62 -0.29 -2.42
CA SER A 135 17.04 0.45 -3.55
C SER A 135 17.46 1.94 -3.58
N ALA A 136 18.44 2.35 -2.77
CA ALA A 136 19.00 3.70 -2.70
C ALA A 136 20.40 3.71 -3.32
#